data_AF-A7SW96-F1
#
_entry.id   AF-A7SW96-F1
#
_cell.length_a   1.000
_cell.length_b   1.000
_cell.length_c   1.000
_cell.angle_alpha   90.00
_cell.angle_beta   90.00
_cell.angle_gamma   90.00
#
_symmetry.space_group_name_H-M   'P 1'
#
loop_
_entity.id
_entity.type
_entity.pdbx_description
1 polymer ?
#
loop_
_entity_poly.entity_id
_entity_poly.type
_entity_poly.pdbx_seq_one_letter_code
_entity_poly.pdbx_strand_id
1 'polypeptide(L)'
;FTGKLPLHGDDADEVAKDMEVIITFYCKSRSEKYRTSSGFTEILAPLMMLDLPVSDVYNCFYSLLYKFIPRDCVRDGKPFHLFRLLLQYHDPELCSFMDSRKLSPDSYCLMWV
;
A
#
# COMPACT_ATOMS: atom_id res chain seq x y z
N PHE A 1 -5.38 0.06 10.26
CA PHE A 1 -6.37 1.15 10.29
C PHE A 1 -7.55 0.74 9.44
N THR A 2 -8.61 0.22 10.06
CA THR A 2 -9.90 -0.04 9.42
C THR A 2 -10.65 1.29 9.31
N GLY A 3 -10.22 2.15 8.38
CA GLY A 3 -10.98 3.32 7.99
C GLY A 3 -12.24 2.86 7.30
N LYS A 4 -13.32 2.64 8.07
CA LYS A 4 -14.65 2.55 7.47
C LYS A 4 -14.88 3.87 6.76
N LEU A 5 -15.04 3.84 5.44
CA LEU A 5 -15.49 5.01 4.72
C LEU A 5 -16.80 5.49 5.39
N PRO A 6 -16.98 6.80 5.60
CA PRO A 6 -18.16 7.35 6.23
C PRO A 6 -19.34 7.36 5.24
N LEU A 7 -19.70 6.18 4.73
CA LEU A 7 -20.74 5.98 3.73
C LEU A 7 -21.93 5.25 4.37
N HIS A 8 -23.13 5.62 3.97
CA HIS A 8 -24.38 4.99 4.43
C HIS A 8 -24.80 3.89 3.45
N GLY A 9 -25.09 2.69 3.97
CA GLY A 9 -25.79 1.60 3.27
C GLY A 9 -25.47 1.47 1.77
N ASP A 10 -26.42 1.90 0.94
CA ASP A 10 -26.37 1.79 -0.53
C ASP A 10 -25.13 2.46 -1.14
N ASP A 11 -24.67 3.60 -0.59
CA ASP A 11 -23.46 4.30 -1.07
C ASP A 11 -22.19 3.48 -0.79
N ALA A 12 -22.17 2.74 0.32
CA ALA A 12 -21.03 1.89 0.68
C ALA A 12 -20.92 0.69 -0.25
N ASP A 13 -22.05 0.11 -0.65
CA ASP A 13 -22.11 -1.02 -1.58
C ASP A 13 -21.74 -0.59 -3.01
N GLU A 14 -22.17 0.59 -3.44
CA GLU A 14 -21.76 1.16 -4.74
C GLU A 14 -20.25 1.40 -4.80
N VAL A 15 -19.68 2.03 -3.76
CA VAL A 15 -18.23 2.27 -3.68
C VAL A 15 -17.45 0.95 -3.63
N ALA A 16 -17.93 -0.06 -2.89
CA ALA A 16 -17.29 -1.37 -2.86
C ALA A 16 -17.26 -2.03 -4.25
N LYS A 17 -18.35 -1.91 -5.02
CA LYS A 17 -18.44 -2.42 -6.39
C LYS A 17 -17.47 -1.70 -7.33
N ASP A 18 -17.36 -0.38 -7.23
CA ASP A 18 -16.41 0.39 -8.03
C ASP A 18 -14.95 0.03 -7.72
N MET A 19 -14.63 -0.14 -6.43
CA MET A 19 -13.32 -0.65 -6.00
C MET A 19 -13.04 -2.04 -6.57
N GLU A 20 -14.01 -2.95 -6.55
CA GLU A 20 -13.87 -4.29 -7.13
C GLU A 20 -13.59 -4.24 -8.64
N VAL A 21 -14.30 -3.37 -9.38
CA VAL A 21 -14.08 -3.16 -10.81
C VAL A 21 -12.67 -2.67 -11.08
N ILE A 22 -12.21 -1.65 -10.34
CA ILE A 22 -10.86 -1.09 -10.46
C ILE A 22 -9.80 -2.17 -10.21
N ILE A 23 -9.90 -2.91 -9.09
CA ILE A 23 -8.95 -3.95 -8.70
C ILE A 23 -8.94 -5.07 -9.75
N THR A 24 -10.11 -5.53 -10.17
CA THR A 24 -10.24 -6.62 -11.15
C THR A 24 -9.65 -6.23 -12.50
N PHE A 25 -9.92 -5.01 -12.96
CA PHE A 25 -9.36 -4.48 -14.20
C PHE A 25 -7.83 -4.34 -14.12
N TYR A 26 -7.31 -3.85 -12.99
CA TYR A 26 -5.87 -3.79 -12.75
C TYR A 26 -5.21 -5.17 -12.79
N CYS A 27 -5.73 -6.14 -12.03
CA CYS A 27 -5.20 -7.49 -11.98
C CYS A 27 -5.22 -8.18 -13.35
N LYS A 28 -6.32 -8.05 -14.11
CA LYS A 28 -6.44 -8.62 -15.46
C LYS A 28 -5.49 -7.96 -16.46
N SER A 29 -5.38 -6.64 -16.46
CA SER A 29 -4.54 -5.90 -17.42
C SER A 29 -3.03 -6.10 -17.18
N ARG A 30 -2.63 -6.42 -15.95
CA ARG A 30 -1.23 -6.60 -15.56
C ARG A 30 -0.82 -8.06 -15.34
N SER A 31 -1.74 -9.01 -15.53
CA SER A 31 -1.55 -10.42 -15.21
C SER A 31 -1.10 -10.66 -13.76
N GLU A 32 -1.57 -9.80 -12.85
CA GLU A 32 -1.27 -9.86 -11.42
C GLU A 32 -2.38 -10.62 -10.68
N LYS A 33 -1.99 -11.40 -9.66
CA LYS A 33 -2.97 -12.10 -8.80
C LYS A 33 -3.35 -11.20 -7.64
N TYR A 34 -4.65 -11.00 -7.44
CA TYR A 34 -5.14 -10.33 -6.25
C TYR A 34 -4.74 -11.11 -4.98
N ARG A 35 -4.29 -10.37 -3.98
CA ARG A 35 -3.99 -10.87 -2.64
C ARG A 35 -4.60 -9.91 -1.65
N THR A 36 -5.21 -10.41 -0.58
CA THR A 36 -5.73 -9.57 0.50
C THR A 36 -4.63 -8.74 1.19
N SER A 37 -3.38 -9.15 1.08
CA SER A 37 -2.21 -8.43 1.57
C SER A 37 -1.61 -7.43 0.58
N SER A 38 -2.27 -7.12 -0.55
CA SER A 38 -1.73 -6.22 -1.58
C SER A 38 -1.87 -4.74 -1.23
N GLY A 39 -2.63 -4.39 -0.19
CA GLY A 39 -2.87 -3.00 0.22
C GLY A 39 -3.76 -2.20 -0.75
N PHE A 40 -4.31 -2.82 -1.80
CA PHE A 40 -5.05 -2.10 -2.84
C PHE A 40 -6.29 -1.39 -2.29
N THR A 41 -6.99 -2.06 -1.37
CA THR A 41 -8.17 -1.51 -0.69
C THR A 41 -7.83 -0.28 0.15
N GLU A 42 -6.71 -0.32 0.85
CA GLU A 42 -6.21 0.76 1.71
C GLU A 42 -5.78 1.98 0.91
N ILE A 43 -5.23 1.76 -0.29
CA ILE A 43 -4.86 2.84 -1.21
C ILE A 43 -6.09 3.44 -1.89
N LEU A 44 -7.07 2.60 -2.26
CA LEU A 44 -8.29 3.05 -2.92
C LEU A 44 -9.24 3.80 -1.99
N ALA A 45 -9.34 3.40 -0.72
CA ALA A 45 -10.24 4.01 0.26
C ALA A 45 -10.18 5.55 0.30
N PRO A 46 -9.01 6.21 0.45
CA PRO A 46 -8.94 7.67 0.44
C PRO A 46 -9.23 8.27 -0.93
N LEU A 47 -9.00 7.56 -2.04
CA LEU A 47 -9.30 8.06 -3.38
C LEU A 47 -10.79 8.06 -3.67
N MET A 48 -11.52 7.04 -3.20
CA MET A 48 -12.98 6.97 -3.35
C MET A 48 -13.70 8.09 -2.58
N MET A 49 -13.05 8.69 -1.57
CA MET A 49 -13.58 9.84 -0.83
C MET A 49 -13.41 11.18 -1.55
N LEU A 50 -12.69 11.23 -2.67
CA LEU A 50 -12.41 12.48 -3.41
C LEU A 50 -13.50 12.86 -4.42
N ASP A 51 -14.58 12.08 -4.52
CA ASP A 51 -15.70 12.29 -5.45
C ASP A 51 -15.24 12.49 -6.91
N LEU A 52 -14.27 11.66 -7.32
CA LEU A 52 -13.70 11.67 -8.66
C LEU A 52 -14.41 10.64 -9.55
N PRO A 53 -14.46 10.85 -10.88
CA PRO A 53 -14.86 9.80 -11.80
C PRO A 53 -14.02 8.53 -11.60
N VAL A 54 -14.66 7.35 -11.69
CA VAL A 54 -14.00 6.04 -11.50
C VAL A 54 -12.76 5.86 -12.39
N SER A 55 -12.78 6.42 -13.60
CA SER A 55 -11.62 6.43 -14.51
C SER A 55 -10.42 7.19 -13.94
N ASP A 56 -10.67 8.32 -13.27
CA ASP A 56 -9.64 9.15 -12.67
C ASP A 56 -9.11 8.52 -11.39
N VAL A 57 -9.99 7.89 -10.59
CA VAL A 57 -9.57 7.06 -9.45
C VAL A 57 -8.64 5.95 -9.91
N TYR A 58 -8.95 5.25 -11.01
CA TYR A 58 -8.07 4.24 -11.58
C TYR A 58 -6.70 4.81 -11.98
N ASN A 59 -6.68 5.97 -12.64
CA ASN A 59 -5.44 6.63 -13.06
C ASN A 59 -4.57 7.06 -11.86
N CYS A 60 -5.19 7.56 -10.80
CA CYS A 60 -4.54 7.91 -9.55
C CYS A 60 -4.00 6.67 -8.83
N PHE A 61 -4.82 5.64 -8.69
CA PHE A 61 -4.45 4.34 -8.11
C PHE A 61 -3.25 3.74 -8.83
N TYR A 62 -3.32 3.65 -10.17
CA TYR A 62 -2.22 3.17 -10.99
C TYR A 62 -0.95 4.01 -10.79
N SER A 63 -1.06 5.34 -10.83
CA SER A 63 0.07 6.23 -10.63
C SER A 63 0.71 6.06 -9.25
N LEU A 64 -0.09 5.86 -8.20
CA LEU A 64 0.39 5.62 -6.84
C LEU A 64 1.20 4.32 -6.75
N LEU A 65 0.64 3.22 -7.26
CA LEU A 65 1.31 1.92 -7.28
C LEU A 65 2.66 1.97 -8.00
N TYR A 66 2.74 2.61 -9.17
CA TYR A 66 3.95 2.59 -9.98
C TYR A 66 5.02 3.61 -9.56
N LYS A 67 4.62 4.74 -8.96
CA LYS A 67 5.55 5.82 -8.64
C LYS A 67 6.00 5.83 -7.18
N PHE A 68 5.14 5.42 -6.26
CA PHE A 68 5.38 5.59 -4.83
C PHE A 68 5.55 4.28 -4.08
N ILE A 69 4.96 3.18 -4.58
CA ILE A 69 5.13 1.86 -3.96
C ILE A 69 6.34 1.16 -4.57
N PRO A 70 7.39 0.88 -3.78
CA PRO A 70 8.53 0.12 -4.25
C PRO A 70 8.12 -1.28 -4.69
N ARG A 71 8.73 -1.75 -5.77
CA ARG A 71 8.67 -3.18 -6.12
C ARG A 71 9.40 -4.00 -5.05
N ASP A 72 8.97 -5.24 -4.87
CA ASP A 72 9.52 -6.16 -3.86
C ASP A 72 9.37 -5.65 -2.41
N CYS A 73 8.27 -4.96 -2.11
CA CYS A 73 7.86 -4.66 -0.73
C CYS A 73 7.34 -5.92 -0.02
N VAL A 74 8.25 -6.86 0.20
CA VAL A 74 8.02 -8.14 0.88
C VAL A 74 9.03 -8.30 2.01
N ARG A 75 8.84 -9.32 2.86
CA ARG A 75 9.83 -9.66 3.89
C ARG A 75 11.21 -9.86 3.26
N ASP A 76 12.23 -9.30 3.91
CA ASP A 76 13.61 -9.24 3.40
C ASP A 76 13.76 -8.54 2.04
N GLY A 77 12.82 -7.65 1.70
CA GLY A 77 12.83 -6.88 0.46
C GLY A 77 13.89 -5.78 0.42
N LYS A 78 14.40 -5.48 -0.77
CA LYS A 78 15.37 -4.40 -1.01
C LYS A 78 14.97 -3.03 -0.42
N PRO A 79 13.69 -2.60 -0.48
CA PRO A 79 13.27 -1.32 0.12
C PRO A 79 13.60 -1.24 1.63
N PHE A 80 13.46 -2.35 2.35
CA PHE A 80 13.72 -2.40 3.79
C PHE A 80 15.21 -2.37 4.11
N HIS A 81 16.06 -2.99 3.27
CA HIS A 81 17.51 -2.83 3.39
C HIS A 81 17.95 -1.40 3.13
N LEU A 82 17.37 -0.73 2.13
CA LEU A 82 17.65 0.68 1.87
C LEU A 82 17.23 1.55 3.07
N PHE A 83 16.06 1.29 3.65
CA PHE A 83 15.62 1.99 4.86
C PHE A 83 16.57 1.75 6.04
N ARG A 84 17.07 0.53 6.23
CA ARG A 84 18.10 0.23 7.24
C ARG A 84 19.37 1.07 7.04
N LEU A 85 19.81 1.23 5.80
CA LEU A 85 20.99 2.06 5.48
C LEU A 85 20.74 3.55 5.78
N LEU A 86 19.54 4.05 5.47
CA LEU A 86 19.15 5.42 5.83
C LEU A 86 19.14 5.61 7.35
N LEU A 87 18.58 4.65 8.10
CA LEU A 87 18.59 4.66 9.56
C LEU A 87 20.03 4.65 10.10
N GLN A 88 20.90 3.79 9.57
CA GLN A 88 22.31 3.73 9.95
C GLN A 88 23.04 5.05 9.71
N TYR A 89 22.70 5.76 8.62
CA TYR A 89 23.32 7.04 8.29
C TYR A 89 22.87 8.18 9.22
N HIS A 90 21.59 8.22 9.58
CA HIS A 90 21.02 9.29 10.41
C HIS A 90 21.12 9.03 11.92
N ASP A 91 20.98 7.78 12.36
CA ASP A 91 21.04 7.35 13.76
C ASP A 91 21.71 5.96 13.88
N PRO A 92 23.05 5.90 13.92
CA PRO A 92 23.78 4.64 13.96
C PRO A 92 23.59 3.86 15.27
N GLU A 93 23.33 4.55 16.39
CA GLU A 93 23.12 3.90 17.70
C GLU A 93 21.79 3.14 17.71
N LEU A 94 20.71 3.77 17.22
CA LEU A 94 19.42 3.09 17.07
C LEU A 94 19.50 1.93 16.09
N CYS A 95 20.14 2.12 14.92
CA CYS A 95 20.31 1.03 13.96
C CYS A 95 21.05 -0.16 14.58
N SER A 96 22.15 0.09 15.29
CA SER A 96 22.92 -0.97 15.96
C SER A 96 22.11 -1.68 17.05
N PHE A 97 21.34 -0.93 17.84
CA PHE A 97 20.44 -1.51 18.85
C PHE A 97 19.41 -2.44 18.21
N MET A 98 18.74 -2.01 17.14
CA MET A 98 17.74 -2.81 16.43
C MET A 98 18.35 -4.08 15.82
N ASP A 99 19.52 -3.96 15.18
CA ASP A 99 20.26 -5.09 14.62
C ASP A 99 20.67 -6.10 15.70
N SER A 100 21.10 -5.65 16.89
CA SER A 100 21.45 -6.52 18.03
C SER A 100 20.27 -7.36 18.54
N ARG A 101 19.04 -6.87 18.34
CA ARG A 101 17.78 -7.53 18.72
C ARG A 101 17.16 -8.31 17.56
N LYS A 102 17.80 -8.37 16.40
CA LYS A 102 17.28 -8.99 15.17
C LYS A 102 15.95 -8.39 14.72
N LEU A 103 15.75 -7.09 14.93
CA LEU A 103 14.57 -6.35 14.50
C LEU A 103 14.83 -5.74 13.12
N SER A 104 14.58 -6.51 12.07
CA SER A 104 14.74 -6.04 10.69
C SER A 104 13.59 -5.09 10.30
N PRO A 105 13.83 -4.08 9.43
CA PRO A 105 12.77 -3.12 9.10
C PRO A 105 11.50 -3.70 8.50
N ASP A 106 11.59 -4.79 7.75
CA ASP A 106 10.44 -5.48 7.20
C ASP A 106 9.52 -6.10 8.27
N SER A 107 10.01 -6.31 9.49
CA SER A 107 9.20 -6.86 10.59
C SER A 107 8.21 -5.85 11.20
N TYR A 108 8.44 -4.54 11.06
CA TYR A 108 7.61 -3.49 11.65
C TYR A 108 7.15 -2.41 10.66
N CYS A 109 7.85 -2.22 9.54
CA CYS A 109 7.51 -1.23 8.51
C CYS A 109 6.75 -1.79 7.30
N LEU A 110 6.43 -3.10 7.24
CA LEU A 110 5.77 -3.68 6.06
C LEU A 110 4.45 -2.97 5.72
N MET A 111 3.75 -2.45 6.72
CA MET A 111 2.48 -1.73 6.57
C MET A 111 2.63 -0.21 6.46
N TRP A 112 3.85 0.32 6.53
CA TRP A 112 4.12 1.77 6.39
C TRP A 112 4.25 2.18 4.93
N VAL A 113 4.54 1.21 4.07
CA VAL A 113 4.76 1.35 2.63
C VAL A 113 3.54 0.82 1.90
#